data_AF-G4TVC5-F1
#
_entry.id   AF-G4TVC5-F1
#
_cell.length_a   1.000
_cell.length_b   1.000
_cell.length_c   1.000
_cell.angle_alpha   90.00
_cell.angle_beta   90.00
_cell.angle_gamma   90.00
#
_symmetry.space_group_name_H-M   'P 1'
#
loop_
_entity.id
_entity.type
_entity.pdbx_description
1 polymer ?
#
loop_
_entity_poly.entity_id
_entity_poly.type
_entity_poly.pdbx_seq_one_letter_code
_entity_poly.pdbx_strand_id
1 'polypeptide(L)'
;MVLIHGPPMSPNGETIGDEKSIPENGSMDDLLDDWPDWELARQAMTVVEQEEGETIFVPSGWYHQVLNLTFCISINHNWSNSHNVESMYHAMVDAVQRVEDSIDDVKELLKTQHPNGGWEEEWRTIVQDLLKKDAGWDWQTFLEMVELNLCRVSSEGGPSYPIQWMNYGPSSELTGGSMTVSQASLVLAQFRTGLS
;
A
#
# COMPACT_ATOMS: atom_id res chain seq x y z
N MET A 1 -21.30 13.30 4.67
CA MET A 1 -20.45 12.08 4.63
C MET A 1 -19.79 11.90 6.00
N VAL A 2 -19.84 10.72 6.61
CA VAL A 2 -19.19 10.49 7.92
C VAL A 2 -17.83 9.84 7.72
N LEU A 3 -16.74 10.47 8.20
CA LEU A 3 -15.41 9.86 8.28
C LEU A 3 -15.17 9.35 9.71
N ILE A 4 -14.85 8.06 9.86
CA ILE A 4 -14.64 7.41 11.16
C ILE A 4 -13.16 6.99 11.32
N HIS A 5 -12.43 7.52 12.31
CA HIS A 5 -11.03 7.17 12.60
C HIS A 5 -10.91 6.11 13.73
N GLY A 6 -9.90 5.25 13.77
CA GLY A 6 -9.59 4.44 14.95
C GLY A 6 -8.12 3.97 14.99
N PRO A 7 -7.52 3.69 16.16
CA PRO A 7 -6.20 3.06 16.32
C PRO A 7 -6.27 1.56 15.95
N PRO A 8 -5.12 0.85 15.92
CA PRO A 8 -4.89 -0.21 14.95
C PRO A 8 -5.79 -1.43 15.15
N MET A 9 -6.04 -2.03 14.01
CA MET A 9 -6.74 -3.28 13.85
C MET A 9 -5.82 -4.49 14.15
N SER A 10 -6.39 -5.70 14.18
CA SER A 10 -5.78 -6.93 14.69
C SER A 10 -4.32 -7.16 14.22
N PRO A 11 -3.55 -8.02 14.89
CA PRO A 11 -2.15 -8.31 14.52
C PRO A 11 -1.94 -8.71 13.05
N ASN A 12 -3.01 -9.09 12.34
CA ASN A 12 -3.01 -9.58 10.98
C ASN A 12 -3.45 -8.53 9.94
N GLY A 13 -3.82 -7.31 10.36
CA GLY A 13 -4.19 -6.21 9.46
C GLY A 13 -5.56 -6.31 8.81
N GLU A 14 -6.42 -7.24 9.24
CA GLU A 14 -7.81 -7.35 8.79
C GLU A 14 -8.66 -6.19 9.34
N THR A 15 -9.89 -6.00 8.88
CA THR A 15 -10.80 -5.00 9.46
C THR A 15 -12.14 -5.64 9.82
N ILE A 16 -12.79 -5.16 10.89
CA ILE A 16 -14.16 -5.60 11.27
C ILE A 16 -15.18 -5.31 10.13
N GLY A 17 -14.81 -4.48 9.15
CA GLY A 17 -15.63 -4.11 8.00
C GLY A 17 -15.46 -5.00 6.75
N ASP A 18 -14.52 -5.95 6.76
CA ASP A 18 -14.40 -6.89 5.64
C ASP A 18 -15.56 -7.89 5.68
N GLU A 19 -16.34 -7.97 4.59
CA GLU A 19 -17.56 -8.79 4.42
C GLU A 19 -17.41 -10.26 4.86
N LYS A 20 -16.18 -10.74 5.05
CA LYS A 20 -15.82 -12.08 5.52
C LYS A 20 -15.89 -12.28 7.04
N SER A 21 -16.11 -11.22 7.82
CA SER A 21 -16.01 -11.26 9.29
C SER A 21 -17.36 -11.32 10.00
N ILE A 22 -18.52 -11.31 9.33
CA ILE A 22 -19.82 -11.46 10.01
C ILE A 22 -20.31 -12.93 9.90
N PRO A 23 -20.14 -13.77 10.94
CA PRO A 23 -20.69 -15.12 10.94
C PRO A 23 -22.22 -15.06 10.84
N GLU A 24 -22.80 -15.84 9.93
CA GLU A 24 -24.25 -15.88 9.67
C GLU A 24 -25.10 -16.18 10.93
N ASN A 25 -24.48 -16.68 12.01
CA ASN A 25 -25.12 -17.03 13.29
C ASN A 25 -24.35 -16.56 14.55
N GLY A 26 -23.29 -15.74 14.42
CA GLY A 26 -22.54 -15.25 15.58
C GLY A 26 -23.11 -13.94 16.11
N SER A 27 -22.98 -13.72 17.41
CA SER A 27 -23.28 -12.43 18.03
C SER A 27 -22.15 -11.45 17.74
N MET A 28 -22.46 -10.15 17.78
CA MET A 28 -21.43 -9.09 17.71
C MET A 28 -20.37 -9.26 18.81
N ASP A 29 -20.75 -9.84 19.95
CA ASP A 29 -19.84 -10.11 21.06
C ASP A 29 -18.78 -11.16 20.66
N ASP A 30 -19.15 -12.17 19.87
CA ASP A 30 -18.21 -13.19 19.36
C ASP A 30 -17.16 -12.60 18.40
N LEU A 31 -17.47 -11.46 17.76
CA LEU A 31 -16.53 -10.73 16.90
C LEU A 31 -15.62 -9.78 17.65
N LEU A 32 -15.97 -9.38 18.88
CA LEU A 32 -15.13 -8.49 19.66
C LEU A 32 -14.04 -9.25 20.43
N ASP A 33 -14.19 -10.57 20.61
CA ASP A 33 -13.19 -11.42 21.24
C ASP A 33 -11.86 -11.46 20.47
N ASP A 34 -11.91 -11.43 19.13
CA ASP A 34 -10.71 -11.33 18.28
C ASP A 34 -10.09 -9.91 18.29
N TRP A 35 -10.76 -8.95 18.93
CA TRP A 35 -10.47 -7.52 18.88
C TRP A 35 -10.47 -6.89 20.28
N PRO A 36 -9.60 -7.37 21.19
CA PRO A 36 -9.64 -7.02 22.61
C PRO A 36 -9.49 -5.51 22.88
N ASP A 37 -8.83 -4.79 21.97
CA ASP A 37 -8.59 -3.34 22.07
C ASP A 37 -9.61 -2.49 21.29
N TRP A 38 -10.68 -3.08 20.74
CA TRP A 38 -11.70 -2.36 19.97
C TRP A 38 -12.31 -1.19 20.75
N GLU A 39 -12.62 -1.39 22.03
CA GLU A 39 -13.25 -0.34 22.83
C GLU A 39 -12.30 0.84 23.06
N LEU A 40 -11.00 0.58 23.23
CA LEU A 40 -9.99 1.64 23.26
C LEU A 40 -9.93 2.36 21.91
N ALA A 41 -10.04 1.60 20.82
CA ALA A 41 -10.03 2.16 19.48
C ALA A 41 -11.22 3.06 19.19
N ARG A 42 -12.41 2.59 19.55
CA ARG A 42 -13.68 3.32 19.45
C ARG A 42 -13.69 4.60 20.30
N GLN A 43 -12.96 4.64 21.41
CA GLN A 43 -12.84 5.85 22.24
C GLN A 43 -11.90 6.90 21.64
N ALA A 44 -10.86 6.48 20.93
CA ALA A 44 -9.94 7.37 20.22
C ALA A 44 -10.48 7.82 18.84
N MET A 45 -11.65 7.33 18.45
CA MET A 45 -12.27 7.58 17.17
C MET A 45 -12.78 9.01 17.03
N THR A 46 -12.44 9.63 15.91
CA THR A 46 -13.00 10.93 15.51
C THR A 46 -14.05 10.71 14.43
N VAL A 47 -15.20 11.36 14.60
CA VAL A 47 -16.33 11.33 13.68
C VAL A 47 -16.51 12.72 13.09
N VAL A 48 -16.44 12.84 11.77
CA VAL A 48 -16.61 14.12 11.06
C VAL A 48 -17.73 13.99 10.05
N GLU A 49 -18.73 14.88 10.11
CA GLU A 49 -19.76 15.05 9.10
C GLU A 49 -19.31 16.12 8.10
N GLN A 50 -19.08 15.72 6.85
CA GLN A 50 -18.82 16.62 5.73
C GLN A 50 -20.13 17.05 5.06
N GLU A 51 -20.34 18.36 4.97
CA GLU A 51 -21.46 19.02 4.28
C GLU A 51 -21.12 19.39 2.82
N GLU A 52 -22.14 19.83 2.08
CA GLU A 52 -21.97 20.28 0.69
C GLU A 52 -20.98 21.45 0.58
N GLY A 53 -20.01 21.31 -0.32
CA GLY A 53 -18.98 22.33 -0.57
C GLY A 53 -17.79 22.28 0.40
N GLU A 54 -17.83 21.43 1.43
CA GLU A 54 -16.70 21.26 2.34
C GLU A 54 -15.62 20.34 1.76
N THR A 55 -14.39 20.50 2.24
CA THR A 55 -13.26 19.65 1.90
C THR A 55 -12.63 19.11 3.18
N ILE A 56 -12.37 17.81 3.20
CA ILE A 56 -11.64 17.16 4.28
C ILE A 56 -10.29 16.69 3.74
N PHE A 57 -9.24 16.96 4.51
CA PHE A 57 -7.93 16.36 4.28
C PHE A 57 -7.77 15.14 5.18
N VAL A 58 -7.55 13.97 4.57
CA VAL A 58 -7.25 12.72 5.27
C VAL A 58 -5.76 12.44 5.14
N PRO A 59 -4.98 12.48 6.24
CA PRO A 59 -3.55 12.22 6.16
C PRO A 59 -3.22 10.79 5.73
N SER A 60 -2.02 10.60 5.16
CA SER A 60 -1.53 9.28 4.79
C SER A 60 -1.47 8.34 5.99
N GLY A 61 -1.86 7.08 5.79
CA GLY A 61 -1.87 6.04 6.84
C GLY A 61 -3.07 6.09 7.79
N TRP A 62 -4.02 7.02 7.60
CA TRP A 62 -5.22 7.08 8.42
C TRP A 62 -6.25 6.05 7.99
N TYR A 63 -6.60 5.15 8.91
CA TYR A 63 -7.80 4.32 8.78
C TYR A 63 -9.04 5.21 8.77
N HIS A 64 -9.92 4.96 7.81
CA HIS A 64 -11.15 5.71 7.68
C HIS A 64 -12.28 4.90 7.06
N GLN A 65 -13.49 5.07 7.59
CA GLN A 65 -14.73 4.57 6.99
C GLN A 65 -15.60 5.74 6.55
N VAL A 66 -16.28 5.58 5.41
CA VAL A 66 -17.14 6.60 4.79
C VAL A 66 -18.60 6.12 4.78
N LEU A 67 -19.50 6.92 5.37
CA LEU A 67 -20.96 6.71 5.28
C LEU A 67 -21.65 7.90 4.59
N ASN A 68 -22.42 7.61 3.54
CA ASN A 68 -23.28 8.59 2.88
C ASN A 68 -24.63 8.65 3.60
N LEU A 69 -24.89 9.75 4.32
CA LEU A 69 -26.13 9.95 5.10
C LEU A 69 -27.34 10.29 4.22
N THR A 70 -27.09 10.83 3.03
CA THR A 70 -28.10 11.25 2.05
C THR A 70 -27.62 10.88 0.64
N PHE A 71 -28.47 11.10 -0.37
CA PHE A 71 -28.02 11.01 -1.75
C PHE A 71 -27.01 12.13 -2.05
N CYS A 72 -25.74 11.77 -2.20
CA CYS A 72 -24.66 12.72 -2.39
C CYS A 72 -23.65 12.24 -3.43
N ILE A 73 -22.94 13.20 -4.04
CA ILE A 73 -21.77 12.96 -4.89
C ILE A 73 -20.56 13.57 -4.17
N SER A 74 -19.48 12.82 -4.09
CA SER A 74 -18.19 13.27 -3.54
C SER A 74 -17.08 13.04 -4.55
N ILE A 75 -16.08 13.94 -4.58
CA ILE A 75 -14.87 13.79 -5.39
C ILE A 75 -13.68 13.71 -4.43
N ASN A 76 -12.81 12.72 -4.64
CA ASN A 76 -11.57 12.54 -3.87
C ASN A 76 -10.35 12.61 -4.80
N HIS A 77 -9.26 13.18 -4.30
CA HIS A 77 -7.93 13.13 -4.90
C HIS A 77 -6.96 12.44 -3.93
N ASN A 78 -6.54 11.23 -4.27
CA ASN A 78 -5.46 10.54 -3.56
C ASN A 78 -4.11 11.07 -4.05
N TRP A 79 -3.19 11.34 -3.12
CA TRP A 79 -1.83 11.81 -3.42
C TRP A 79 -0.77 10.83 -2.94
N SER A 80 0.27 10.65 -3.76
CA SER A 80 1.51 9.97 -3.35
C SER A 80 2.46 10.99 -2.71
N ASN A 81 3.12 10.60 -1.62
CA ASN A 81 4.12 11.40 -0.93
C ASN A 81 5.08 10.50 -0.12
N SER A 82 6.09 11.10 0.52
CA SER A 82 7.11 10.37 1.27
C SER A 82 6.59 9.51 2.42
N HIS A 83 5.41 9.80 2.97
CA HIS A 83 4.83 9.05 4.08
C HIS A 83 4.03 7.82 3.64
N ASN A 84 3.59 7.74 2.37
CA ASN A 84 2.85 6.57 1.86
C ASN A 84 3.58 5.78 0.77
N VAL A 85 4.77 6.22 0.34
CA VAL A 85 5.54 5.54 -0.70
C VAL A 85 5.90 4.09 -0.33
N GLU A 86 6.16 3.82 0.96
CA GLU A 86 6.42 2.47 1.47
C GLU A 86 5.16 1.59 1.38
N SER A 87 4.02 2.09 1.85
CA SER A 87 2.74 1.38 1.73
C SER A 87 2.37 1.13 0.27
N MET A 88 2.65 2.09 -0.62
CA MET A 88 2.45 1.93 -2.07
C MET A 88 3.36 0.84 -2.66
N TYR A 89 4.60 0.74 -2.21
CA TYR A 89 5.52 -0.34 -2.62
C TYR A 89 4.97 -1.70 -2.21
N HIS A 90 4.54 -1.87 -0.96
CA HIS A 90 3.95 -3.12 -0.49
C HIS A 90 2.65 -3.45 -1.24
N ALA A 91 1.77 -2.46 -1.44
CA ALA A 91 0.56 -2.65 -2.23
C ALA A 91 0.85 -3.12 -3.67
N MET A 92 1.95 -2.64 -4.27
CA MET A 92 2.41 -3.08 -5.59
C MET A 92 2.92 -4.52 -5.57
N VAL A 93 3.72 -4.90 -4.55
CA VAL A 93 4.16 -6.30 -4.35
C VAL A 93 2.95 -7.23 -4.24
N ASP A 94 1.99 -6.88 -3.38
CA ASP A 94 0.80 -7.69 -3.16
C ASP A 94 -0.09 -7.77 -4.41
N ALA A 95 -0.20 -6.67 -5.16
CA ALA A 95 -0.96 -6.64 -6.41
C ALA A 95 -0.33 -7.53 -7.48
N VAL A 96 1.00 -7.51 -7.62
CA VAL A 96 1.72 -8.43 -8.50
C VAL A 96 1.45 -9.87 -8.08
N GLN A 97 1.60 -10.20 -6.79
CA GLN A 97 1.38 -11.55 -6.30
C GLN A 97 -0.04 -12.03 -6.61
N ARG A 98 -1.06 -11.19 -6.37
CA ARG A 98 -2.45 -11.53 -6.71
C ARG A 98 -2.66 -11.81 -8.19
N VAL A 99 -2.04 -11.02 -9.07
CA VAL A 99 -2.08 -11.27 -10.52
C VAL A 99 -1.40 -12.60 -10.82
N GLU A 100 -0.18 -12.83 -10.33
CA GLU A 100 0.57 -14.07 -10.54
C GLU A 100 -0.23 -15.31 -10.10
N ASP A 101 -0.82 -15.27 -8.91
CA ASP A 101 -1.65 -16.36 -8.37
C ASP A 101 -2.91 -16.61 -9.23
N SER A 102 -3.50 -15.54 -9.79
CA SER A 102 -4.71 -15.64 -10.60
C SER A 102 -4.51 -16.27 -11.98
N ILE A 103 -3.27 -16.27 -12.49
CA ILE A 103 -2.90 -16.77 -13.82
C ILE A 103 -1.75 -17.78 -13.78
N ASP A 104 -1.58 -18.50 -12.68
CA ASP A 104 -0.51 -19.50 -12.51
C ASP A 104 -0.58 -20.63 -13.56
N ASP A 105 -1.78 -20.97 -14.04
CA ASP A 105 -1.97 -21.93 -15.13
C ASP A 105 -1.33 -21.47 -16.46
N VAL A 106 -1.35 -20.17 -16.73
CA VAL A 106 -0.68 -19.55 -17.89
C VAL A 106 0.84 -19.71 -17.77
N LYS A 107 1.39 -19.62 -16.56
CA LYS A 107 2.83 -19.83 -16.31
C LYS A 107 3.30 -21.22 -16.74
N GLU A 108 2.52 -22.25 -16.40
CA GLU A 108 2.82 -23.63 -16.77
C GLU A 108 2.68 -23.88 -18.28
N LEU A 109 1.72 -23.21 -18.92
CA LEU A 109 1.55 -23.24 -20.37
C LEU A 109 2.76 -22.62 -21.09
N LEU A 110 3.26 -21.46 -20.62
CA LEU A 110 4.43 -20.80 -21.20
C LEU A 110 5.70 -21.67 -21.07
N LYS A 111 5.93 -22.29 -19.91
CA LYS A 111 7.04 -23.25 -19.73
C LYS A 111 6.98 -24.40 -20.72
N THR A 112 5.78 -24.91 -21.01
CA THR A 112 5.57 -26.00 -21.95
C THR A 112 5.82 -25.57 -23.40
N GLN A 113 5.44 -24.34 -23.77
CA GLN A 113 5.63 -23.79 -25.11
C GLN A 113 7.09 -23.38 -25.39
N HIS A 114 7.80 -22.91 -24.36
CA HIS A 114 9.18 -22.43 -24.45
C HIS A 114 10.13 -23.27 -23.58
N PRO A 115 10.34 -24.57 -23.89
CA PRO A 115 11.14 -25.47 -23.06
C PRO A 115 12.63 -25.10 -23.01
N ASN A 116 13.08 -24.24 -23.93
CA ASN A 116 14.47 -23.78 -24.02
C ASN A 116 14.69 -22.39 -23.37
N GLY A 117 13.72 -21.88 -22.61
CA GLY A 117 13.76 -20.58 -21.92
C GLY A 117 13.04 -19.45 -22.66
N GLY A 118 12.95 -18.28 -22.01
CA GLY A 118 12.29 -17.09 -22.54
C GLY A 118 10.85 -16.92 -22.07
N TRP A 119 10.25 -17.96 -21.47
CA TRP A 119 8.94 -17.89 -20.85
C TRP A 119 8.92 -16.93 -19.65
N GLU A 120 10.05 -16.71 -18.99
CA GLU A 120 10.15 -15.83 -17.83
C GLU A 120 9.89 -14.36 -18.19
N GLU A 121 10.39 -13.91 -19.34
CA GLU A 121 10.22 -12.53 -19.81
C GLU A 121 8.79 -12.30 -20.31
N GLU A 122 8.24 -13.29 -21.03
CA GLU A 122 6.85 -13.26 -21.47
C GLU A 122 5.88 -13.30 -20.28
N TRP A 123 6.17 -14.13 -19.27
CA TRP A 123 5.43 -14.15 -18.00
C TRP A 123 5.42 -12.78 -17.34
N ARG A 124 6.59 -12.16 -17.13
CA ARG A 124 6.69 -10.82 -16.53
C ARG A 124 5.90 -9.79 -17.31
N THR A 125 5.96 -9.85 -18.65
CA THR A 125 5.22 -8.93 -19.52
C THR A 125 3.71 -9.09 -19.33
N ILE A 126 3.22 -10.32 -19.32
CA ILE A 126 1.79 -10.62 -19.12
C ILE A 126 1.32 -10.14 -17.74
N VAL A 127 2.09 -10.44 -16.68
CA VAL A 127 1.77 -10.03 -15.31
C VAL A 127 1.71 -8.49 -15.20
N GLN A 128 2.71 -7.78 -15.74
CA GLN A 128 2.72 -6.30 -15.69
C GLN A 128 1.59 -5.67 -16.51
N ASP A 129 1.26 -6.22 -17.68
CA ASP A 129 0.18 -5.73 -18.52
C ASP A 129 -1.21 -5.95 -17.88
N LEU A 130 -1.43 -7.11 -17.24
CA LEU A 130 -2.65 -7.38 -16.48
C LEU A 130 -2.75 -6.49 -15.24
N LEU A 131 -1.66 -6.34 -14.50
CA LEU A 131 -1.60 -5.45 -13.34
C LEU A 131 -1.95 -4.00 -13.72
N LYS A 132 -1.43 -3.51 -14.85
CA LYS A 132 -1.74 -2.17 -15.34
C LYS A 132 -3.23 -2.02 -15.69
N LYS A 133 -3.85 -3.06 -16.24
CA LYS A 133 -5.28 -3.06 -16.59
C LYS A 133 -6.18 -3.14 -15.37
N ASP A 134 -5.78 -3.89 -14.35
CA ASP A 134 -6.53 -4.08 -13.10
C ASP A 134 -6.41 -2.86 -12.19
N ALA A 135 -5.18 -2.47 -11.86
CA ALA A 135 -4.89 -1.46 -10.86
C ALA A 135 -4.67 -0.05 -11.45
N GLY A 136 -4.47 0.07 -12.76
CA GLY A 136 -4.19 1.35 -13.45
C GLY A 136 -2.72 1.80 -13.42
N TRP A 137 -1.83 0.97 -12.88
CA TRP A 137 -0.40 1.25 -12.67
C TRP A 137 0.40 -0.06 -12.60
N ASP A 138 1.70 0.03 -12.84
CA ASP A 138 2.65 -1.08 -12.88
C ASP A 138 3.99 -0.66 -12.24
N TRP A 139 4.97 -1.58 -12.16
CA TRP A 139 6.27 -1.26 -11.58
C TRP A 139 6.98 -0.14 -12.32
N GLN A 140 6.85 -0.10 -13.65
CA GLN A 140 7.46 0.96 -14.45
C GLN A 140 6.92 2.34 -14.03
N THR A 141 5.59 2.47 -13.96
CA THR A 141 4.91 3.71 -13.57
C THR A 141 5.30 4.13 -12.14
N PHE A 142 5.39 3.17 -11.21
CA PHE A 142 5.82 3.44 -9.84
C PHE A 142 7.27 3.94 -9.77
N LEU A 143 8.19 3.27 -10.45
CA LEU A 143 9.61 3.62 -10.45
C LEU A 143 9.88 4.96 -11.15
N GLU A 144 9.21 5.23 -12.27
CA GLU A 144 9.28 6.53 -12.96
C GLU A 144 8.83 7.67 -12.02
N MET A 145 7.76 7.46 -11.26
CA MET A 145 7.26 8.43 -10.28
C MET A 145 8.28 8.67 -9.15
N VAL A 146 8.93 7.63 -8.63
CA VAL A 146 9.99 7.78 -7.62
C VAL A 146 11.21 8.50 -8.20
N GLU A 147 11.68 8.10 -9.38
CA GLU A 147 12.84 8.71 -10.06
C GLU A 147 12.62 10.20 -10.33
N LEU A 148 11.46 10.57 -10.85
CA LEU A 148 11.11 11.97 -11.12
C LEU A 148 11.16 12.83 -9.84
N ASN A 149 10.69 12.31 -8.71
CA ASN A 149 10.71 13.04 -7.45
C ASN A 149 12.14 13.18 -6.88
N LEU A 150 12.97 12.14 -7.01
CA LEU A 150 14.38 12.19 -6.59
C LEU A 150 15.20 13.18 -7.43
N CYS A 151 14.96 13.25 -8.74
CA CYS A 151 15.61 14.21 -9.63
C CYS A 151 15.23 15.66 -9.28
N ARG A 152 13.95 15.93 -8.96
CA ARG A 152 13.48 17.28 -8.60
C ARG A 152 14.11 17.80 -7.32
N VAL A 153 14.23 16.95 -6.29
CA VAL A 153 14.88 17.31 -5.02
C VAL A 153 16.36 17.68 -5.24
N SER A 154 17.03 16.97 -6.16
CA SER A 154 18.43 17.21 -6.49
C SER A 154 18.67 18.52 -7.26
N SER A 155 17.69 19.00 -8.04
CA SER A 155 17.82 20.21 -8.85
C SER A 155 17.48 21.51 -8.12
N GLU A 156 16.64 21.49 -7.08
CA GLU A 156 16.13 22.72 -6.46
C GLU A 156 16.88 23.17 -5.19
N GLY A 157 17.99 22.52 -4.81
CA GLY A 157 18.71 22.88 -3.57
C GLY A 157 17.81 22.74 -2.34
N GLY A 158 16.97 21.70 -2.32
CA GLY A 158 16.01 21.45 -1.26
C GLY A 158 16.69 21.29 0.12
N PRO A 159 15.98 21.60 1.22
CA PRO A 159 16.54 21.51 2.55
C PRO A 159 17.01 20.08 2.82
N SER A 160 18.29 19.96 3.20
CA SER A 160 18.92 18.73 3.67
C SER A 160 18.31 18.32 5.02
N TYR A 161 17.13 17.71 4.99
CA TYR A 161 16.67 16.95 6.15
C TYR A 161 17.29 15.57 6.07
N PRO A 162 18.13 15.16 7.05
CA PRO A 162 18.55 13.77 7.14
C PRO A 162 17.28 12.94 7.29
N ILE A 163 17.04 12.02 6.36
CA ILE A 163 15.99 11.00 6.48
C ILE A 163 16.40 10.12 7.67
N GLN A 164 15.93 10.48 8.86
CA GLN A 164 15.91 9.58 10.01
C GLN A 164 14.66 8.73 9.83
N TRP A 165 14.84 7.47 9.43
CA TRP A 165 13.82 6.47 9.66
C TRP A 165 13.48 6.51 11.16
N MET A 166 12.21 6.67 11.52
CA MET A 166 11.76 6.42 12.89
C MET A 166 11.43 4.93 12.97
N ASN A 167 12.35 4.15 13.56
CA ASN A 167 12.06 2.77 13.92
C ASN A 167 10.96 2.77 14.99
N TYR A 168 9.73 2.43 14.60
CA TYR A 168 8.75 1.96 15.55
C TYR A 168 8.93 0.45 15.72
N GLY A 169 9.79 0.09 16.68
CA GLY A 169 9.97 -1.27 17.19
C GLY A 169 10.37 -1.19 18.68
N PRO A 170 9.96 -2.15 19.52
CA PRO A 170 10.16 -2.07 20.95
C PRO A 170 11.66 -2.10 21.29
N SER A 171 12.05 -1.22 22.20
CA SER A 171 13.40 -0.98 22.69
C SER A 171 14.23 -2.25 22.92
N SER A 172 15.29 -2.44 22.14
CA SER A 172 16.67 -2.60 22.62
C SER A 172 17.61 -2.92 21.44
N GLU A 173 18.79 -2.31 21.47
CA GLU A 173 19.94 -2.50 20.54
C GLU A 173 19.91 -1.71 19.22
N LEU A 174 20.29 -0.43 19.35
CA LEU A 174 20.72 0.43 18.25
C LEU A 174 22.06 -0.04 17.68
N THR A 175 22.06 -0.68 16.52
CA THR A 175 23.22 -0.70 15.62
C THR A 175 22.83 -0.01 14.31
N GLY A 176 23.32 1.22 14.15
CA GLY A 176 22.92 2.11 13.07
C GLY A 176 23.55 1.75 11.73
N GLY A 177 22.73 1.66 10.69
CA GLY A 177 23.14 1.78 9.29
C GLY A 177 22.41 2.96 8.65
N SER A 178 23.15 3.98 8.22
CA SER A 178 22.64 5.07 7.38
C SER A 178 22.78 4.64 5.92
N MET A 179 21.67 4.66 5.15
CA MET A 179 21.76 4.57 3.70
C MET A 179 21.83 5.97 3.08
N THR A 180 22.87 6.21 2.30
CA THR A 180 23.04 7.39 1.46
C THR A 180 22.22 7.25 0.17
N VAL A 181 21.97 8.36 -0.53
CA VAL A 181 21.35 8.40 -1.87
C VAL A 181 22.05 7.47 -2.89
N SER A 182 23.35 7.22 -2.67
CA SER A 182 24.13 6.26 -3.47
C SER A 182 23.68 4.81 -3.30
N GLN A 183 23.11 4.43 -2.16
CA GLN A 183 22.64 3.07 -1.89
C GLN A 183 21.24 2.82 -2.47
N ALA A 184 20.36 3.83 -2.49
CA ALA A 184 19.10 3.77 -3.24
C ALA A 184 19.34 3.62 -4.75
N SER A 185 20.37 4.32 -5.27
CA SER A 185 20.81 4.16 -6.67
C SER A 185 21.36 2.75 -6.96
N LEU A 186 21.96 2.09 -5.95
CA LEU A 186 22.48 0.73 -6.06
C LEU A 186 21.36 -0.32 -6.11
N VAL A 187 20.30 -0.13 -5.30
CA VAL A 187 19.09 -0.97 -5.33
C VAL A 187 18.42 -0.87 -6.70
N LEU A 188 18.25 0.36 -7.23
CA LEU A 188 17.72 0.59 -8.57
C LEU A 188 18.62 -0.01 -9.68
N ALA A 189 19.93 -0.01 -9.50
CA ALA A 189 20.87 -0.64 -10.44
C ALA A 189 20.81 -2.17 -10.42
N GLN A 190 20.60 -2.80 -9.25
CA GLN A 190 20.45 -4.25 -9.12
C GLN A 190 19.19 -4.76 -9.86
N PHE A 191 18.10 -4.00 -9.83
CA PHE A 191 16.88 -4.30 -10.60
C PHE A 191 17.06 -4.11 -12.11
N ARG A 192 17.91 -3.17 -12.56
CA ARG A 192 18.21 -2.97 -13.99
C ARG A 192 19.07 -4.06 -14.62
N THR A 193 19.88 -4.77 -13.83
CA THR A 193 20.83 -5.78 -14.35
C THR A 193 20.35 -7.22 -14.25
N GLY A 194 19.16 -7.48 -13.66
CA GLY A 194 18.64 -8.84 -13.51
C GLY A 194 19.53 -9.76 -12.67
N LEU A 195 20.34 -9.20 -11.77
CA LEU A 195 21.22 -9.96 -10.89
C LEU A 195 20.57 -10.08 -9.50
N SER A 196 19.88 -11.20 -9.29
CA SER A 196 19.66 -11.82 -7.99
C SER A 196 20.47 -13.11 -7.93
#